data_AF-A0A183DLU3-F1
#
_entry.id   AF-A0A183DLU3-F1
#
_cell.length_a   1.000
_cell.length_b   1.000
_cell.length_c   1.000
_cell.angle_alpha   90.00
_cell.angle_beta   90.00
_cell.angle_gamma   90.00
#
_symmetry.space_group_name_H-M   'P 1'
#
loop_
_entity.id
_entity.type
_entity.pdbx_description
1 polymer ?
#
loop_
_entity_poly.entity_id
_entity_poly.type
_entity_poly.pdbx_seq_one_letter_code
_entity_poly.pdbx_strand_id
1 'polypeptide(L)'
;MKLFKNGHNLISKQFGCPQAPTVTWELHVYPNGKREEDVGNVSFFLRQVGLQRGEDPIMTEFQIYALDANMLRVSVCRDTKDFTNQQGRGKFQV
;
A
#
# COMPACT_ATOMS: atom_id res chain seq x y z
N MET A 1 9.82 23.98 -5.03
CA MET A 1 9.78 23.64 -3.58
C MET A 1 10.39 22.26 -3.41
N LYS A 2 11.41 22.07 -2.55
CA LYS A 2 11.95 20.73 -2.28
C LYS A 2 11.09 20.08 -1.18
N LEU A 3 10.57 18.88 -1.45
CA LEU A 3 9.82 18.10 -0.47
C LEU A 3 10.81 17.39 0.46
N PHE A 4 10.63 17.53 1.77
CA PHE A 4 11.45 16.87 2.79
C PHE A 4 10.71 15.66 3.37
N LYS A 5 11.44 14.59 3.66
CA LYS A 5 10.89 13.44 4.40
C LYS A 5 10.41 13.92 5.76
N ASN A 6 9.18 13.57 6.11
CA ASN A 6 8.54 13.98 7.36
C ASN A 6 8.03 12.79 8.20
N GLY A 7 8.27 11.55 7.75
CA GLY A 7 7.84 10.33 8.45
C GLY A 7 6.33 10.10 8.47
N HIS A 8 5.53 10.97 7.83
CA HIS A 8 4.08 10.84 7.80
C HIS A 8 3.61 9.98 6.63
N ASN A 9 2.57 9.18 6.87
CA ASN A 9 1.85 8.45 5.85
C ASN A 9 0.35 8.69 5.97
N LEU A 10 -0.34 8.46 4.86
CA LEU A 10 -1.78 8.36 4.80
C LEU A 10 -2.14 6.88 4.64
N ILE A 11 -3.14 6.43 5.38
CA ILE A 11 -3.63 5.05 5.34
C ILE A 11 -5.09 5.09 4.91
N SER A 12 -5.45 4.28 3.91
CA SER A 12 -6.84 4.16 3.47
C SER A 12 -7.70 3.51 4.55
N LYS A 13 -9.03 3.60 4.40
CA LYS A 13 -9.91 2.62 5.05
C LYS A 13 -9.55 1.22 4.57
N GLN A 14 -9.78 0.24 5.42
CA GLN A 14 -9.66 -1.17 5.05
C GLN A 14 -10.69 -1.54 3.98
N PHE A 15 -10.29 -2.39 3.04
CA PHE A 15 -11.16 -2.86 1.96
C PHE A 15 -10.89 -4.34 1.65
N GLY A 16 -11.88 -5.03 1.08
CA GLY A 16 -11.78 -6.42 0.62
C GLY A 16 -12.14 -6.54 -0.85
N CYS A 17 -11.95 -7.73 -1.41
CA CYS A 17 -12.46 -8.08 -2.74
C CYS A 17 -13.36 -9.32 -2.66
N PRO A 18 -14.43 -9.41 -3.48
CA PRO A 18 -15.34 -10.56 -3.46
C PRO A 18 -14.67 -11.91 -3.75
N GLN A 19 -13.58 -11.91 -4.53
CA GLN A 19 -12.85 -13.11 -4.91
C GLN A 19 -12.02 -13.70 -3.76
N ALA A 20 -11.67 -12.88 -2.76
CA ALA A 20 -10.93 -13.30 -1.58
C ALA A 20 -11.55 -12.63 -0.33
N PRO A 21 -12.75 -13.06 0.08
CA PRO A 21 -13.55 -12.36 1.08
C PRO A 21 -12.94 -12.41 2.49
N THR A 22 -12.00 -13.33 2.74
CA THR A 22 -11.24 -13.42 3.99
C THR A 22 -10.04 -12.48 4.02
N VAL A 23 -9.76 -11.75 2.93
CA VAL A 23 -8.55 -10.93 2.80
C VAL A 23 -8.89 -9.45 2.91
N THR A 24 -8.34 -8.82 3.94
CA THR A 24 -8.42 -7.36 4.13
C THR A 24 -7.15 -6.65 3.67
N TRP A 25 -7.33 -5.52 3.00
CA TRP A 25 -6.27 -4.71 2.41
C TRP A 25 -6.26 -3.27 2.96
N GLU A 26 -5.08 -2.65 2.94
CA GLU A 26 -4.87 -1.21 3.16
C GLU A 26 -3.94 -0.65 2.09
N LEU A 27 -4.18 0.59 1.66
CA LEU A 27 -3.23 1.36 0.87
C LEU A 27 -2.54 2.38 1.77
N HIS A 28 -1.21 2.29 1.83
CA HIS A 28 -0.36 3.26 2.51
C HIS A 28 0.30 4.16 1.47
N VAL A 29 0.23 5.47 1.69
CA VAL A 29 0.82 6.50 0.82
C VAL A 29 1.77 7.36 1.63
N TYR A 30 2.98 7.54 1.12
CA TYR A 30 4.01 8.40 1.70
C TYR A 30 4.27 9.55 0.73
N PRO A 31 3.65 10.73 0.93
CA PRO A 31 3.74 11.85 -0.02
C PRO A 31 5.17 12.34 -0.30
N ASN A 32 6.08 12.16 0.67
CA ASN A 32 7.48 12.62 0.60
C ASN A 32 8.49 11.45 0.66
N GLY A 33 8.08 10.28 0.18
CA GLY A 33 8.90 9.07 0.17
C GLY A 33 8.88 8.31 1.50
N LYS A 34 8.97 6.97 1.44
CA LYS A 34 9.10 6.12 2.64
C LYS A 34 10.56 5.96 3.07
N ARG A 35 11.43 5.65 2.12
CA ARG A 35 12.87 5.43 2.34
C ARG A 35 13.67 6.69 2.01
N GLU A 36 14.95 6.68 2.35
CA GLU A 36 15.83 7.81 2.01
C GLU A 36 16.03 7.93 0.50
N GLU A 37 16.10 6.81 -0.22
CA GLU A 37 16.15 6.81 -1.69
C GLU A 37 14.88 7.35 -2.35
N ASP A 38 13.76 7.41 -1.62
CA ASP A 38 12.46 7.84 -2.15
C ASP A 38 12.22 9.35 -2.00
N VAL A 39 13.15 10.12 -1.43
CA VAL A 39 12.94 11.55 -1.16
C VAL A 39 12.64 12.31 -2.46
N GLY A 40 11.55 13.08 -2.45
CA GLY A 40 11.06 13.81 -3.62
C GLY A 40 10.07 13.01 -4.49
N ASN A 41 9.86 11.73 -4.20
CA ASN A 41 8.85 10.89 -4.84
C ASN A 41 7.68 10.57 -3.89
N VAL A 42 6.56 10.13 -4.46
CA VAL A 42 5.44 9.57 -3.70
C VAL A 42 5.58 8.05 -3.68
N SER A 43 5.62 7.44 -2.50
CA SER A 43 5.68 5.97 -2.37
C SER A 43 4.30 5.40 -2.05
N PHE A 44 3.94 4.30 -2.72
CA PHE A 44 2.69 3.57 -2.53
C PHE A 44 2.97 2.15 -2.04
N PHE A 45 2.20 1.67 -1.05
CA PHE A 45 2.29 0.30 -0.55
C PHE A 45 0.88 -0.27 -0.37
N LEU A 46 0.56 -1.30 -1.15
CA LEU A 46 -0.58 -2.16 -0.87
C LEU A 46 -0.17 -3.13 0.25
N ARG A 47 -0.99 -3.28 1.28
CA ARG A 47 -0.73 -4.18 2.41
C ARG A 47 -1.92 -5.09 2.63
N GLN A 48 -1.63 -6.37 2.87
CA GLN A 48 -2.58 -7.34 3.38
C GLN A 48 -2.54 -7.29 4.92
N VAL A 49 -3.70 -7.05 5.55
CA VAL A 49 -3.79 -6.78 7.01
C VAL A 49 -4.84 -7.62 7.75
N GLY A 50 -5.40 -8.66 7.13
CA GLY A 50 -6.52 -9.39 7.72
C GLY A 50 -6.71 -10.84 7.27
N LEU A 51 -5.65 -11.59 6.97
CA LEU A 51 -5.76 -13.06 6.87
C LEU A 51 -5.88 -13.63 8.29
N GLN A 52 -6.63 -14.73 8.51
CA GLN A 52 -6.50 -15.43 9.79
C GLN A 52 -5.04 -15.88 9.99
N ARG A 53 -4.56 -15.85 11.24
CA ARG A 53 -3.18 -16.29 11.54
C ARG A 53 -3.02 -17.74 11.07
N GLY A 54 -2.05 -17.98 10.21
CA GLY A 54 -1.77 -19.32 9.67
C GLY A 54 -2.34 -19.59 8.27
N GLU A 55 -3.06 -18.64 7.66
CA GLU A 55 -3.37 -18.75 6.23
C GLU A 55 -2.12 -18.53 5.37
N ASP A 56 -2.07 -19.26 4.25
CA ASP A 56 -0.98 -19.18 3.28
C ASP A 56 -0.90 -17.78 2.63
N PRO A 57 0.30 -17.39 2.13
CA PRO A 57 0.43 -16.19 1.32
C PRO A 57 -0.54 -16.21 0.13
N ILE A 58 -1.12 -15.06 -0.20
CA ILE A 58 -1.97 -14.91 -1.38
C ILE A 58 -1.21 -14.21 -2.50
N MET A 59 -1.09 -14.87 -3.66
CA MET A 59 -0.59 -14.24 -4.88
C MET A 59 -1.69 -13.39 -5.50
N THR A 60 -1.44 -12.11 -5.70
CA THR A 60 -2.44 -11.16 -6.20
C THR A 60 -1.86 -10.26 -7.28
N GLU A 61 -2.55 -10.17 -8.41
CA GLU A 61 -2.33 -9.10 -9.39
C GLU A 61 -3.06 -7.83 -8.92
N PHE A 62 -2.37 -6.69 -8.97
CA PHE A 62 -2.94 -5.41 -8.59
C PHE A 62 -2.48 -4.28 -9.52
N GLN A 63 -3.27 -3.20 -9.52
CA GLN A 63 -2.93 -1.96 -10.21
C GLN A 63 -3.22 -0.77 -9.29
N ILE A 64 -2.27 0.17 -9.24
CA ILE A 64 -2.43 1.47 -8.61
C ILE A 64 -2.44 2.53 -9.71
N TYR A 65 -3.40 3.45 -9.63
CA TYR A 65 -3.50 4.61 -10.50
C TYR A 65 -3.83 5.85 -9.69
N ALA A 66 -3.46 7.01 -10.22
CA ALA A 66 -3.89 8.31 -9.74
C ALA A 66 -4.96 8.88 -10.69
N LEU A 67 -5.75 9.82 -10.21
CA LEU A 67 -6.60 10.65 -11.05
C LEU A 67 -5.89 11.98 -11.28
N ASP A 68 -5.82 12.42 -12.54
CA ASP A 68 -5.33 13.76 -12.86
C ASP A 68 -6.40 14.83 -12.59
N ALA A 69 -6.09 16.09 -12.91
CA ALA A 69 -7.00 17.21 -12.73
C ALA A 69 -8.31 17.10 -13.55
N ASN A 70 -8.34 16.24 -14.57
CA ASN A 70 -9.50 15.97 -15.42
C ASN A 70 -10.23 14.68 -15.02
N MET A 71 -9.90 14.10 -13.85
CA MET A 71 -10.42 12.81 -13.38
C MET A 71 -10.07 11.64 -14.30
N LEU A 72 -9.03 11.77 -15.12
CA LEU A 72 -8.53 10.68 -15.96
C LEU A 72 -7.53 9.83 -15.20
N ARG A 73 -7.57 8.52 -15.47
CA ARG A 73 -6.66 7.56 -14.83
C ARG A 73 -5.26 7.69 -15.40
N VAL A 74 -4.30 7.97 -14.52
CA VAL A 74 -2.86 7.92 -14.80
C VAL A 74 -2.30 6.69 -14.08
N SER A 75 -1.76 5.74 -14.85
CA SER A 75 -1.20 4.51 -14.29
C SER A 75 0.04 4.82 -13.45
N VAL A 76 0.10 4.26 -12.22
CA VAL A 76 1.25 4.38 -11.32
C VAL A 76 2.05 3.08 -11.32
N CYS A 77 1.39 1.96 -11.05
CA CYS A 77 2.02 0.64 -11.15
C CYS A 77 1.00 -0.46 -11.44
N ARG A 78 1.47 -1.54 -12.07
CA ARG A 78 0.77 -2.83 -12.17
C ARG A 78 1.79 -3.92 -11.85
N ASP A 79 1.42 -4.86 -10.99
CA ASP A 79 2.34 -5.89 -10.51
C ASP A 79 1.56 -7.11 -10.01
N THR A 80 2.25 -8.24 -9.92
CA THR A 80 1.74 -9.50 -9.34
C THR A 80 2.69 -9.95 -8.25
N LYS A 81 2.19 -10.06 -7.01
CA LYS A 81 3.02 -10.37 -5.84
C LYS A 81 2.33 -11.27 -4.84
N ASP A 82 3.14 -12.03 -4.11
CA ASP A 82 2.73 -12.74 -2.91
C ASP A 82 2.59 -11.79 -1.72
N PHE A 83 1.43 -11.82 -1.09
CA PHE A 83 1.14 -11.05 0.11
C PHE A 83 0.99 -11.96 1.32
N THR A 84 1.71 -11.62 2.39
CA THR A 84 1.57 -12.22 3.72
C THR A 84 0.91 -11.23 4.67
N ASN A 85 0.31 -11.73 5.74
CA ASN A 85 -0.32 -10.88 6.74
C ASN A 85 0.69 -9.95 7.43
N GLN A 86 0.45 -8.65 7.31
CA GLN A 86 1.28 -7.60 7.90
C GLN A 86 0.63 -6.94 9.12
N GLN A 87 -0.50 -7.44 9.62
CA GLN A 87 -1.14 -6.91 10.83
C GLN A 87 -0.16 -6.94 12.01
N GLY A 88 0.01 -5.81 12.69
CA GLY A 88 0.92 -5.68 13.84
C GLY A 88 2.41 -5.59 13.50
N ARG A 89 2.84 -5.86 12.26
CA ARG A 89 4.21 -5.53 11.81
C ARG A 89 4.32 -4.01 11.69
N GLY A 90 5.03 -3.40 12.64
CA GLY A 90 5.19 -1.95 12.79
C GLY A 90 4.91 -1.39 14.19
N LYS A 91 4.40 -2.20 15.14
CA LYS A 91 4.22 -1.77 16.55
C LYS A 91 5.48 -1.87 17.42
N PHE A 92 6.52 -2.55 16.94
CA PHE A 92 7.82 -2.62 17.60
C PHE A 92 8.92 -2.37 16.58
N GLN A 93 9.40 -1.13 16.53
CA GLN A 93 10.80 -0.84 16.20
C GLN A 93 11.44 -0.51 17.55
N VAL A 94 12.33 -1.39 18.03
CA VAL A 94 13.26 -1.06 19.11
C VAL A 94 14.51 -0.48 18.48
#